data_AF-A0A349M8G3-F1
#
_entry.id   AF-A0A349M8G3-F1
#
_cell.length_a   1.000
_cell.length_b   1.000
_cell.length_c   1.000
_cell.angle_alpha   90.00
_cell.angle_beta   90.00
_cell.angle_gamma   90.00
#
_symmetry.space_group_name_H-M   'P 1'
#
loop_
_entity.id
_entity.type
_entity.pdbx_description
1 polymer ?
#
loop_
_entity_poly.entity_id
_entity_poly.type
_entity_poly.pdbx_seq_one_letter_code
_entity_poly.pdbx_strand_id
1 'polypeptide(L)'
;MGTPPFDTIFWAIIAMIWCGIGFLIFWRRSDDWLALLAAFFLVMFITTFPGLPTSILALTYPVLNVPTTLMSVLGQASIGVFFLLFPSGRLAPRWMVLILPLLIIQEVAPIFPPTSSFNVNNWPGWLNGPVALVVYGSIIFSQVYRYQRESTPVQREQTKWVVLGIIAVATGFIAFGVLFSVLFPAVGQSDSPYSVIL
;
A
#
# COMPACT_ATOMS: atom_id res chain seq x y z
N MET A 1 -0.14 -27.59 -3.64
CA MET A 1 1.24 -27.33 -4.10
C MET A 1 1.86 -26.37 -3.11
N GLY A 2 2.92 -26.79 -2.40
CA GLY A 2 3.60 -25.90 -1.45
C GLY A 2 4.31 -24.79 -2.21
N THR A 3 4.22 -23.55 -1.73
CA THR A 3 5.03 -22.45 -2.26
C THR A 3 6.51 -22.84 -2.19
N PRO A 4 7.32 -22.60 -3.24
CA PRO A 4 8.72 -22.97 -3.22
C PRO A 4 9.42 -22.31 -2.01
N PRO A 5 10.36 -23.02 -1.33
CA PRO A 5 10.99 -22.52 -0.10
C PRO A 5 11.71 -21.18 -0.30
N PHE A 6 12.14 -20.88 -1.53
CA PHE A 6 12.73 -19.58 -1.87
C PHE A 6 11.75 -18.41 -1.70
N ASP A 7 10.50 -18.58 -2.13
CA ASP A 7 9.48 -17.53 -2.09
C ASP A 7 9.11 -17.21 -0.63
N THR A 8 8.92 -18.23 0.20
CA THR A 8 8.65 -18.06 1.64
C THR A 8 9.81 -17.40 2.38
N ILE A 9 11.07 -17.75 2.09
CA ILE A 9 12.24 -17.11 2.70
C ILE A 9 12.35 -15.65 2.29
N PHE A 10 12.15 -15.34 1.00
CA PHE A 10 12.18 -13.97 0.48
C PHE A 10 11.17 -13.08 1.20
N TRP A 11 9.91 -13.53 1.30
CA TRP A 11 8.87 -12.81 2.00
C TRP A 11 9.11 -12.69 3.50
N ALA A 12 9.69 -13.71 4.15
CA ALA A 12 10.03 -13.66 5.57
C ALA A 12 11.12 -12.62 5.86
N ILE A 13 12.14 -12.51 5.00
CA ILE A 13 13.19 -11.48 5.11
C ILE A 13 12.59 -10.09 4.97
N ILE A 14 11.73 -9.89 3.96
CA ILE A 14 11.00 -8.62 3.78
C ILE A 14 10.20 -8.30 5.05
N ALA A 15 9.38 -9.24 5.53
CA ALA A 15 8.58 -9.02 6.73
C ALA A 15 9.44 -8.62 7.94
N MET A 16 10.59 -9.26 8.13
CA MET A 16 11.53 -8.94 9.21
C MET A 16 12.11 -7.52 9.08
N ILE A 17 12.46 -7.08 7.88
CA ILE A 17 12.97 -5.73 7.62
C ILE A 17 11.88 -4.69 7.97
N TRP A 18 10.66 -4.87 7.46
CA TRP A 18 9.57 -3.92 7.67
C TRP A 18 9.16 -3.86 9.16
N CYS A 19 9.04 -5.01 9.84
CA CYS A 19 8.81 -5.07 11.27
C CYS A 19 9.95 -4.43 12.08
N GLY A 20 11.20 -4.67 11.69
CA GLY A 20 12.37 -4.08 12.35
C GLY A 20 12.40 -2.55 12.23
N ILE A 21 12.10 -2.01 11.04
CA ILE A 21 11.99 -0.56 10.81
C ILE A 21 10.83 0.02 11.62
N GLY A 22 9.64 -0.61 11.57
CA GLY A 22 8.48 -0.18 12.34
C GLY A 22 8.77 -0.13 13.85
N PHE A 23 9.40 -1.18 14.37
CA PHE A 23 9.82 -1.23 15.78
C PHE A 23 10.85 -0.15 16.12
N LEU A 24 11.82 0.11 15.24
CA LEU A 24 12.83 1.14 15.45
C LEU A 24 12.23 2.55 15.46
N ILE A 25 11.24 2.83 14.60
CA ILE A 25 10.50 4.08 14.59
C ILE A 25 9.70 4.23 15.89
N PHE A 26 8.98 3.17 16.29
CA PHE A 26 8.24 3.14 17.54
C PHE A 26 9.14 3.43 18.75
N TRP A 27 10.31 2.79 18.83
CA TRP A 27 11.24 2.99 19.93
C TRP A 27 11.84 4.41 19.93
N ARG A 28 12.24 4.95 18.76
CA ARG A 28 12.88 6.27 18.72
C ARG A 28 11.92 7.45 18.85
N ARG A 29 10.65 7.30 18.45
CA ARG A 29 9.70 8.41 18.26
C ARG A 29 8.29 8.04 18.73
N SER A 30 8.16 7.30 19.83
CA SER A 30 6.86 6.94 20.43
C SER A 30 5.98 8.15 20.78
N ASP A 31 6.59 9.31 21.04
CA ASP A 31 5.89 10.54 21.42
C ASP A 31 5.23 11.26 20.23
N ASP A 32 5.51 10.82 18.99
CA ASP A 32 5.00 11.42 17.77
C ASP A 32 3.95 10.48 17.14
N TRP A 33 2.68 10.88 17.19
CA TRP A 33 1.58 10.07 16.69
C TRP A 33 1.69 9.75 15.19
N LEU A 34 2.33 10.63 14.40
CA LEU A 34 2.54 10.39 12.97
C LEU A 34 3.61 9.31 12.76
N ALA A 35 4.60 9.24 13.66
CA ALA A 35 5.59 8.16 13.67
C ALA A 35 4.97 6.83 14.10
N LEU A 36 4.03 6.84 15.06
CA LEU A 36 3.25 5.64 15.42
C LEU A 36 2.38 5.15 14.26
N LEU A 37 1.70 6.07 13.55
CA LEU A 37 0.96 5.74 12.34
C LEU A 37 1.90 5.14 11.28
N ALA A 38 3.12 5.67 11.17
CA ALA A 38 4.13 5.15 10.26
C ALA A 38 4.57 3.73 10.59
N ALA A 39 4.91 3.49 11.86
CA ALA A 39 5.25 2.16 12.35
C ALA A 39 4.10 1.17 12.13
N PHE A 40 2.86 1.59 12.40
CA PHE A 40 1.67 0.77 12.19
C PHE A 40 1.51 0.40 10.72
N PHE A 41 1.47 1.37 9.80
CA PHE A 41 1.27 1.03 8.39
C PHE A 41 2.42 0.18 7.85
N LEU A 42 3.68 0.41 8.26
CA LEU A 42 4.82 -0.40 7.83
C LEU A 42 4.66 -1.90 8.20
N VAL A 43 4.20 -2.18 9.42
CA VAL A 43 3.97 -3.56 9.88
C VAL A 43 2.78 -4.18 9.14
N MET A 44 1.71 -3.41 8.94
CA MET A 44 0.48 -3.90 8.29
C MET A 44 0.63 -4.05 6.78
N PHE A 45 1.49 -3.25 6.13
CA PHE A 45 1.73 -3.27 4.69
C PHE A 45 2.32 -4.60 4.20
N ILE A 46 2.93 -5.38 5.10
CA ILE A 46 3.31 -6.75 4.78
C ILE A 46 2.07 -7.50 4.29
N THR A 47 0.91 -7.42 4.95
CA THR A 47 -0.26 -8.24 4.60
C THR A 47 -0.92 -7.88 3.26
N THR A 48 -0.55 -6.76 2.64
CA THR A 48 -1.13 -6.31 1.37
C THR A 48 -0.46 -6.88 0.13
N PHE A 49 0.71 -7.53 0.25
CA PHE A 49 1.41 -8.09 -0.89
C PHE A 49 0.78 -9.43 -1.37
N PRO A 50 0.36 -9.53 -2.64
CA PRO A 50 -0.08 -10.79 -3.21
C PRO A 50 1.12 -11.75 -3.33
N GLY A 51 1.04 -12.91 -2.69
CA GLY A 51 2.12 -13.91 -2.65
C GLY A 51 2.51 -14.38 -1.24
N LEU A 52 2.05 -13.68 -0.19
CA LEU A 52 2.31 -14.11 1.18
C LEU A 52 1.52 -15.35 1.60
N PRO A 53 2.05 -16.16 2.52
CA PRO A 53 1.34 -17.30 3.08
C PRO A 53 -0.02 -16.95 3.70
N THR A 54 -0.29 -15.69 4.05
CA THR A 54 -1.55 -15.24 4.66
C THR A 54 -2.76 -15.47 3.75
N SER A 55 -2.62 -15.29 2.43
CA SER A 55 -3.70 -15.61 1.47
C SER A 55 -3.94 -17.13 1.39
N ILE A 56 -2.88 -17.93 1.48
CA ILE A 56 -2.94 -19.40 1.51
C ILE A 56 -3.51 -19.91 2.85
N LEU A 57 -3.17 -19.27 3.96
CA LEU A 57 -3.72 -19.55 5.28
C LEU A 57 -5.21 -19.23 5.34
N ALA A 58 -5.67 -18.15 4.71
CA ALA A 58 -7.09 -17.82 4.61
C ALA A 58 -7.87 -18.84 3.76
N LEU A 59 -7.23 -19.41 2.73
CA LEU A 59 -7.79 -20.51 1.93
C LEU A 59 -7.85 -21.83 2.71
N THR A 60 -6.91 -22.05 3.63
CA THR A 60 -6.82 -23.29 4.44
C THR A 60 -7.68 -23.22 5.71
N TYR A 61 -7.76 -22.04 6.33
CA TYR A 61 -8.49 -21.77 7.56
C TYR A 61 -9.42 -20.55 7.36
N PRO A 62 -10.70 -20.78 7.03
CA PRO A 62 -11.66 -19.70 6.76
C PRO A 62 -11.83 -18.72 7.92
N VAL A 63 -11.57 -19.17 9.16
CA VAL A 63 -11.61 -18.31 10.36
C VAL A 63 -10.58 -17.19 10.33
N LEU A 64 -9.46 -17.38 9.64
CA LEU A 64 -8.39 -16.38 9.53
C LEU A 64 -8.67 -15.34 8.43
N ASN A 65 -9.63 -15.60 7.53
CA ASN A 65 -9.94 -14.71 6.43
C ASN A 65 -10.39 -13.31 6.89
N VAL A 66 -11.21 -13.25 7.95
CA VAL A 66 -11.69 -11.98 8.50
C VAL A 66 -10.53 -11.17 9.11
N PRO A 67 -9.70 -11.73 10.02
CA PRO A 67 -8.50 -11.05 10.51
C PRO A 67 -7.56 -10.58 9.41
N THR A 68 -7.23 -11.43 8.42
CA THR A 68 -6.28 -11.06 7.36
C THR A 68 -6.82 -9.94 6.49
N THR A 69 -8.11 -9.98 6.15
CA THR A 69 -8.77 -8.93 5.37
C THR A 69 -8.78 -7.62 6.14
N LEU A 70 -9.13 -7.65 7.43
CA LEU A 70 -9.13 -6.47 8.28
C LEU A 70 -7.73 -5.86 8.40
N MET A 71 -6.70 -6.69 8.54
CA MET A 71 -5.32 -6.23 8.58
C MET A 71 -4.92 -5.51 7.29
N SER A 72 -5.25 -6.08 6.13
CA SER A 72 -4.94 -5.45 4.84
C SER A 72 -5.67 -4.12 4.64
N VAL A 73 -6.96 -4.03 5.01
CA VAL A 73 -7.72 -2.78 4.94
C VAL A 73 -7.13 -1.72 5.87
N LEU A 74 -6.78 -2.09 7.10
CA LEU A 74 -6.14 -1.16 8.03
C LEU A 74 -4.77 -0.70 7.52
N GLY A 75 -3.99 -1.59 6.89
CA GLY A 75 -2.71 -1.25 6.25
C GLY A 75 -2.87 -0.24 5.12
N GLN A 76 -3.80 -0.46 4.19
CA GLN A 76 -4.04 0.47 3.09
C GLN A 76 -4.70 1.79 3.54
N ALA A 77 -5.65 1.74 4.47
CA ALA A 77 -6.24 2.96 5.02
C ALA A 77 -5.17 3.80 5.75
N SER A 78 -4.30 3.16 6.54
CA SER A 78 -3.27 3.87 7.29
C SER A 78 -2.19 4.48 6.38
N ILE A 79 -1.79 3.84 5.27
CA ILE A 79 -0.85 4.44 4.32
C ILE A 79 -1.45 5.67 3.64
N GLY A 80 -2.71 5.59 3.21
CA GLY A 80 -3.43 6.72 2.61
C GLY A 80 -3.58 7.89 3.58
N VAL A 81 -3.97 7.60 4.81
CA VAL A 81 -4.08 8.58 5.90
C VAL A 81 -2.71 9.19 6.22
N PHE A 82 -1.64 8.39 6.27
CA PHE A 82 -0.29 8.87 6.47
C PHE A 82 0.11 9.88 5.39
N PHE A 83 -0.11 9.59 4.11
CA PHE A 83 0.16 10.54 3.03
C PHE A 83 -0.71 11.80 3.09
N LEU A 84 -1.93 11.74 3.62
CA LEU A 84 -2.75 12.94 3.81
C LEU A 84 -2.21 13.84 4.93
N LEU A 85 -1.59 13.27 5.94
CA LEU A 85 -1.17 13.96 7.16
C LEU A 85 0.30 14.37 7.14
N PHE A 86 1.15 13.61 6.45
CA PHE A 86 2.58 13.85 6.37
C PHE A 86 2.91 15.17 5.66
N PRO A 87 3.85 16.00 6.17
CA PRO A 87 4.73 15.78 7.33
C PRO A 87 4.25 16.41 8.65
N SER A 88 3.26 17.32 8.62
CA SER A 88 2.89 18.13 9.79
C SER A 88 1.79 17.53 10.68
N GLY A 89 1.25 16.36 10.35
CA GLY A 89 0.14 15.74 11.09
C GLY A 89 -1.20 16.47 10.93
N ARG A 90 -1.33 17.36 9.95
CA ARG A 90 -2.56 18.13 9.74
C ARG A 90 -3.05 17.97 8.31
N LEU A 91 -4.37 17.84 8.17
CA LEU A 91 -5.03 17.83 6.89
C LEU A 91 -4.98 19.24 6.29
N ALA A 92 -4.23 19.38 5.22
CA ALA A 92 -4.10 20.63 4.49
C ALA A 92 -4.22 20.36 2.99
N PRO A 93 -5.13 21.07 2.29
CA PRO A 93 -6.13 22.02 2.80
C PRO A 93 -7.27 21.36 3.63
N ARG A 94 -8.02 22.15 4.42
CA ARG A 94 -9.04 21.64 5.36
C ARG A 94 -10.17 20.83 4.70
N TRP A 95 -10.44 21.04 3.41
CA TRP A 95 -11.45 20.28 2.67
C TRP A 95 -11.03 18.81 2.40
N MET A 96 -9.76 18.45 2.64
CA MET A 96 -9.30 17.06 2.56
C MET A 96 -10.01 16.15 3.59
N VAL A 97 -10.66 16.73 4.60
CA VAL A 97 -11.60 16.00 5.47
C VAL A 97 -12.74 15.34 4.69
N LEU A 98 -13.12 15.87 3.52
CA LEU A 98 -14.11 15.25 2.64
C LEU A 98 -13.53 14.07 1.84
N ILE A 99 -12.22 14.07 1.59
CA ILE A 99 -11.53 13.00 0.86
C ILE A 99 -11.28 11.79 1.76
N LEU A 100 -11.07 12.02 3.06
CA LEU A 100 -10.93 10.95 4.06
C LEU A 100 -12.03 9.88 3.99
N PRO A 101 -13.33 10.21 4.08
CA PRO A 101 -14.38 9.18 4.00
C PRO A 101 -14.40 8.49 2.63
N LEU A 102 -14.11 9.19 1.52
CA LEU A 102 -14.01 8.54 0.21
C LEU A 102 -12.87 7.52 0.17
N LEU A 103 -11.72 7.84 0.77
CA LEU A 103 -10.60 6.94 0.91
C LEU A 103 -10.99 5.72 1.75
N ILE A 104 -11.59 5.94 2.92
CA ILE A 104 -12.03 4.84 3.80
C ILE A 104 -13.06 3.96 3.09
N ILE A 105 -14.02 4.53 2.35
CA ILE A 105 -15.00 3.77 1.58
C ILE A 105 -14.30 2.91 0.52
N GLN A 106 -13.33 3.45 -0.21
CA GLN A 106 -12.58 2.66 -1.19
C GLN A 106 -11.81 1.50 -0.56
N GLU A 107 -11.22 1.69 0.62
CA GLU A 107 -10.46 0.63 1.30
C GLU A 107 -11.36 -0.41 1.98
N VAL A 108 -12.54 -0.01 2.46
CA VAL A 108 -13.50 -0.90 3.14
C VAL A 108 -14.40 -1.65 2.15
N ALA A 109 -14.72 -1.05 1.01
CA ALA A 109 -15.61 -1.65 0.01
C ALA A 109 -15.20 -3.07 -0.44
N PRO A 110 -13.90 -3.40 -0.63
CA PRO A 110 -13.46 -4.78 -0.92
C PRO A 110 -13.83 -5.83 0.14
N ILE A 111 -14.12 -5.44 1.39
CA ILE A 111 -14.51 -6.37 2.46
C ILE A 111 -15.88 -7.00 2.17
N PHE A 112 -16.76 -6.29 1.49
CA PHE A 112 -18.10 -6.80 1.19
C PHE A 112 -18.01 -8.04 0.30
N PRO A 113 -18.92 -9.02 0.44
CA PRO A 113 -18.94 -10.20 -0.41
C PRO A 113 -18.91 -9.81 -1.90
N PRO A 114 -18.23 -10.58 -2.77
CA PRO A 114 -18.20 -10.32 -4.22
C PRO A 114 -19.58 -10.33 -4.89
N THR A 115 -20.62 -10.81 -4.21
CA THR A 115 -22.01 -10.79 -4.69
C THR A 115 -22.75 -9.49 -4.35
N SER A 116 -22.17 -8.63 -3.50
CA SER A 116 -22.78 -7.38 -3.04
C SER A 116 -22.45 -6.21 -3.95
N SER A 117 -23.43 -5.35 -4.24
CA SER A 117 -23.20 -4.09 -4.96
C SER A 117 -22.32 -3.09 -4.20
N PHE A 118 -22.08 -3.32 -2.90
CA PHE A 118 -21.15 -2.51 -2.10
C PHE A 118 -19.68 -2.88 -2.31
N ASN A 119 -19.39 -4.01 -2.95
CA ASN A 119 -18.02 -4.37 -3.29
C ASN A 119 -17.52 -3.49 -4.45
N VAL A 120 -16.38 -2.82 -4.26
CA VAL A 120 -15.78 -1.92 -5.25
C VAL A 120 -15.45 -2.62 -6.58
N ASN A 121 -15.21 -3.92 -6.54
CA ASN A 121 -14.95 -4.73 -7.73
C ASN A 121 -16.19 -4.89 -8.62
N ASN A 122 -17.39 -4.71 -8.06
CA ASN A 122 -18.66 -4.71 -8.79
C ASN A 122 -19.07 -3.32 -9.26
N TRP A 123 -18.35 -2.27 -8.87
CA TRP A 123 -18.68 -0.92 -9.30
C TRP A 123 -18.37 -0.78 -10.78
N PRO A 124 -19.25 -0.11 -11.54
CA PRO A 124 -18.99 0.12 -12.95
C PRO A 124 -17.72 0.97 -13.11
N GLY A 125 -16.92 0.68 -14.14
CA GLY A 125 -15.62 1.34 -14.34
C GLY A 125 -15.69 2.86 -14.46
N TRP A 126 -16.81 3.40 -14.95
CA TRP A 126 -17.06 4.84 -15.01
C TRP A 126 -17.25 5.50 -13.63
N LEU A 127 -17.53 4.72 -12.58
CA LEU A 127 -17.61 5.20 -11.20
C LEU A 127 -16.28 4.96 -10.48
N ASN A 128 -15.78 3.72 -10.51
CA ASN A 128 -14.59 3.32 -9.75
C ASN A 128 -13.34 4.10 -10.20
N GLY A 129 -13.08 4.16 -11.51
CA GLY A 129 -11.92 4.86 -12.06
C GLY A 129 -11.85 6.33 -11.66
N PRO A 130 -12.90 7.13 -11.90
CA PRO A 130 -12.93 8.53 -11.49
C PRO A 130 -12.85 8.74 -9.98
N VAL A 131 -13.49 7.89 -9.16
CA VAL A 131 -13.41 8.00 -7.69
C VAL A 131 -11.98 7.74 -7.20
N ALA A 132 -11.32 6.71 -7.74
CA ALA A 132 -9.90 6.45 -7.49
C ALA A 132 -9.04 7.66 -7.89
N LEU A 133 -9.23 8.19 -9.10
CA LEU A 133 -8.51 9.37 -9.58
C LEU A 133 -8.70 10.60 -8.68
N VAL A 134 -9.92 10.84 -8.20
CA VAL A 134 -10.20 11.94 -7.28
C VAL A 134 -9.49 11.73 -5.94
N VAL A 135 -9.52 10.53 -5.36
CA VAL A 135 -8.86 10.24 -4.08
C VAL A 135 -7.35 10.35 -4.21
N TYR A 136 -6.72 9.61 -5.12
CA TYR A 136 -5.27 9.62 -5.29
C TYR A 136 -4.76 10.97 -5.82
N GLY A 137 -5.50 11.60 -6.74
CA GLY A 137 -5.20 12.93 -7.24
C GLY A 137 -5.26 13.99 -6.14
N SER A 138 -6.24 13.89 -5.22
CA SER A 138 -6.32 14.77 -4.06
C SER A 138 -5.14 14.58 -3.10
N ILE A 139 -4.69 13.34 -2.86
CA ILE A 139 -3.48 13.06 -2.06
C ILE A 139 -2.27 13.77 -2.66
N ILE A 140 -2.03 13.61 -3.97
CA ILE A 140 -0.93 14.27 -4.68
C ILE A 140 -1.07 15.79 -4.60
N PHE A 141 -2.27 16.31 -4.87
CA PHE A 141 -2.56 17.74 -4.79
C PHE A 141 -2.28 18.31 -3.39
N SER A 142 -2.68 17.61 -2.33
CA SER A 142 -2.40 18.00 -0.95
C SER A 142 -0.91 18.09 -0.67
N GLN A 143 -0.13 17.10 -1.12
CA GLN A 143 1.33 17.11 -0.98
C GLN A 143 1.97 18.30 -1.72
N VAL A 144 1.54 18.58 -2.95
CA VAL A 144 2.03 19.74 -3.73
C VAL A 144 1.63 21.06 -3.09
N TYR A 145 0.36 21.21 -2.70
CA TYR A 145 -0.17 22.41 -2.05
C TYR A 145 0.63 22.75 -0.79
N ARG A 146 0.88 21.75 0.05
CA ARG A 146 1.64 21.92 1.30
C ARG A 146 3.09 22.25 1.04
N TYR A 147 3.73 21.59 0.07
CA TYR A 147 5.11 21.88 -0.29
C TYR A 147 5.28 23.36 -0.69
N GLN A 148 4.32 23.89 -1.46
CA GLN A 148 4.33 25.27 -1.94
C GLN A 148 3.99 26.29 -0.85
N ARG A 149 2.91 26.08 -0.07
CA ARG A 149 2.34 27.14 0.79
C ARG A 149 2.65 27.02 2.28
N GLU A 150 2.79 25.82 2.82
CA GLU A 150 2.78 25.61 4.29
C GLU A 150 4.04 24.95 4.85
N SER A 151 4.88 24.34 3.99
CA SER A 151 6.03 23.56 4.45
C SER A 151 7.19 24.43 4.89
N THR A 152 7.66 24.18 6.11
CA THR A 152 8.95 24.69 6.61
C THR A 152 10.13 24.14 5.80
N PRO A 153 11.32 24.76 5.83
CA PRO A 153 12.49 24.25 5.11
C PRO A 153 12.81 22.78 5.40
N VAL A 154 12.73 22.39 6.68
CA VAL A 154 12.96 21.00 7.12
C VAL A 154 11.90 20.04 6.56
N GLN A 155 10.63 20.43 6.58
CA GLN A 155 9.55 19.62 6.01
C GLN A 155 9.69 19.43 4.50
N ARG A 156 10.16 20.46 3.77
CA ARG A 156 10.42 20.35 2.33
C ARG A 156 11.51 19.32 2.04
N GLU A 157 12.56 19.26 2.84
CA GLU A 157 13.59 18.24 2.71
C GLU A 157 13.03 16.84 2.99
N GLN A 158 12.25 16.67 4.06
CA GLN A 158 11.60 15.39 4.35
C GLN A 158 10.70 14.92 3.20
N THR A 159 9.85 15.80 2.66
CA THR A 159 9.01 15.47 1.49
C THR A 159 9.86 15.11 0.27
N LYS A 160 10.97 15.83 0.01
CA LYS A 160 11.88 15.49 -1.08
C LYS A 160 12.48 14.09 -0.91
N TRP A 161 12.97 13.74 0.28
CA TRP A 161 13.53 12.42 0.54
C TRP A 161 12.49 11.31 0.36
N VAL A 162 11.25 11.53 0.82
CA VAL A 162 10.15 10.60 0.62
C VAL A 162 9.83 10.43 -0.88
N VAL A 163 9.70 11.54 -1.61
CA VAL A 163 9.41 11.52 -3.05
C VAL A 163 10.54 10.84 -3.83
N LEU A 164 11.80 11.12 -3.49
CA LEU A 164 12.95 10.44 -4.08
C LEU A 164 12.94 8.94 -3.80
N GLY A 165 12.59 8.52 -2.58
CA GLY A 165 12.42 7.11 -2.24
C GLY A 165 11.33 6.43 -3.06
N ILE A 166 10.16 7.06 -3.21
CA ILE A 166 9.05 6.55 -4.03
C ILE A 166 9.47 6.42 -5.50
N ILE A 167 10.12 7.44 -6.06
CA ILE A 167 10.61 7.43 -7.45
C ILE A 167 11.65 6.32 -7.62
N ALA A 168 12.61 6.19 -6.71
CA ALA A 168 13.64 5.16 -6.78
C ALA A 168 13.05 3.75 -6.76
N VAL A 169 12.08 3.48 -5.87
CA VAL A 169 11.38 2.20 -5.81
C VAL A 169 10.58 1.94 -7.08
N ALA A 170 9.81 2.93 -7.56
CA ALA A 170 9.01 2.80 -8.78
C ALA A 170 9.88 2.54 -10.02
N THR A 171 10.97 3.30 -10.18
CA THR A 171 11.94 3.09 -11.26
C THR A 171 12.62 1.73 -11.16
N GLY A 172 13.01 1.31 -9.95
CA GLY A 172 13.60 -0.01 -9.72
C GLY A 172 12.64 -1.14 -10.11
N PHE A 173 11.37 -1.02 -9.74
CA PHE A 173 10.34 -2.01 -10.09
C PHE A 173 10.10 -2.08 -11.60
N ILE A 174 9.97 -0.94 -12.28
CA ILE A 174 9.81 -0.88 -13.74
C ILE A 174 11.05 -1.44 -14.45
N ALA A 175 12.25 -1.02 -14.05
CA ALA A 175 13.49 -1.48 -14.64
C ALA A 175 13.68 -2.99 -14.45
N PHE A 176 13.39 -3.51 -13.26
CA PHE A 176 13.40 -4.95 -13.00
C PHE A 176 12.39 -5.70 -13.86
N GLY A 177 11.15 -5.21 -13.96
CA GLY A 177 10.11 -5.84 -14.79
C GLY A 177 10.48 -5.87 -16.28
N VAL A 178 11.04 -4.78 -16.82
CA VAL A 178 11.52 -4.71 -18.21
C VAL A 178 12.74 -5.61 -18.42
N LEU A 179 13.71 -5.59 -17.50
CA LEU A 179 14.88 -6.45 -17.60
C LEU A 179 14.50 -7.93 -17.54
N PHE A 180 13.58 -8.29 -16.64
CA PHE A 180 13.07 -9.64 -16.51
C PHE A 180 12.35 -10.10 -17.79
N SER A 181 11.49 -9.26 -18.39
CA SER A 181 10.78 -9.63 -19.62
C SER A 181 11.71 -9.77 -20.83
N VAL A 182 12.78 -8.97 -20.90
CA VAL A 182 13.80 -9.06 -21.96
C VAL A 182 14.71 -10.28 -21.78
N LEU A 183 15.13 -10.59 -20.55
CA LEU A 183 16.02 -11.72 -20.26
C LEU A 183 15.29 -13.07 -20.26
N PHE A 184 14.01 -13.09 -19.91
CA PHE A 184 13.18 -14.29 -19.82
C PHE A 184 11.92 -14.20 -20.71
N PRO A 185 12.08 -14.02 -22.04
CA PRO A 185 10.95 -13.83 -22.96
C PRO A 185 10.02 -15.06 -23.01
N ALA A 186 10.54 -16.25 -22.69
CA ALA A 186 9.77 -17.49 -22.63
C ALA A 186 8.70 -17.49 -21.53
N VAL A 187 8.85 -16.71 -20.45
CA VAL A 187 7.88 -16.65 -19.34
C VAL A 187 6.62 -15.87 -19.74
N GLY A 188 6.72 -14.92 -20.68
CA GLY A 188 5.60 -14.11 -21.16
C GLY A 188 4.80 -14.72 -22.32
N GLN A 189 5.19 -15.90 -22.83
CA GLN A 189 4.45 -16.60 -23.88
C GLN A 189 3.29 -17.39 -23.26
N SER A 190 2.07 -17.22 -23.81
CA SER A 190 0.87 -17.92 -23.34
C SER A 190 0.98 -19.45 -23.37
N ASP A 191 1.86 -19.98 -24.22
CA ASP A 191 2.11 -21.42 -24.39
C ASP A 191 3.26 -21.96 -23.51
N SER A 192 3.84 -21.13 -22.63
CA SER A 192 4.90 -21.58 -21.73
C SER A 192 4.32 -22.32 -20.52
N PRO A 193 4.96 -23.42 -20.05
CA PRO A 193 4.53 -24.14 -18.85
C PRO A 193 4.63 -23.31 -17.55
N TYR A 194 5.21 -22.11 -17.62
CA TYR A 194 5.35 -21.18 -16.49
C TYR A 194 4.19 -20.18 -16.38
N SER A 195 3.26 -20.13 -17.35
CA SER A 195 2.07 -19.26 -17.29
C SER A 195 1.07 -19.64 -16.18
N VAL A 196 1.20 -20.84 -15.61
CA VAL A 196 0.34 -21.38 -14.54
C VAL A 196 0.85 -21.02 -13.14
N ILE A 197 2.06 -20.45 -13.04
CA ILE A 197 2.74 -20.17 -11.75
C ILE A 197 2.56 -18.71 -11.29
N LEU A 198 2.00 -17.84 -12.15
CA LEU A 198 1.67 -16.44 -11.86
C LEU A 198 0.16 -16.26 -11.67
#